data_AF-A0A671F180-F1
#
_entry.id   AF-A0A671F180-F1
#
_cell.length_a   1.000
_cell.length_b   1.000
_cell.length_c   1.000
_cell.angle_alpha   90.00
_cell.angle_beta   90.00
_cell.angle_gamma   90.00
#
_symmetry.space_group_name_H-M   'P 1'
#
loop_
_entity.id
_entity.type
_entity.pdbx_description
1 polymer ?
#
loop_
_entity_poly.entity_id
_entity_poly.type
_entity_poly.pdbx_seq_one_letter_code
_entity_poly.pdbx_strand_id
1 'polypeptide(L)' 'MAKFVIRQAVTTNNCSDILRLIKELAKYEYVEEQIILTEEDLLEDGFRESPFYHCLVAKLPTAVWYSLLLLGYKPA' A
#
# COMPACT_ATOMS: atom_id res chain seq x y z
N MET A 1 -1.97 16.11 20.92
CA MET A 1 -2.52 15.49 19.69
C MET A 1 -1.36 15.28 18.73
N ALA A 2 -1.10 14.04 18.31
CA ALA A 2 -0.10 13.78 17.28
C ALA A 2 -0.60 14.36 15.95
N LYS A 3 0.15 15.26 15.32
CA LYS A 3 -0.13 15.69 13.94
C LYS A 3 0.17 14.50 13.02
N PHE A 4 -0.78 14.09 12.21
CA PHE A 4 -0.54 13.13 11.13
C PHE A 4 -1.00 13.76 9.83
N VAL A 5 -0.27 13.47 8.74
CA VAL A 5 -0.60 13.93 7.40
C VAL A 5 -0.98 12.72 6.58
N ILE A 6 -2.24 12.65 6.16
CA ILE A 6 -2.71 11.64 5.22
C ILE A 6 -2.56 12.22 3.82
N ARG A 7 -1.88 11.50 2.95
CA ARG A 7 -1.73 11.86 1.54
C ARG A 7 -1.91 10.62 0.67
N GLN A 8 -2.35 10.81 -0.56
CA GLN A 8 -2.40 9.74 -1.54
C GLN A 8 -0.97 9.30 -1.88
N ALA A 9 -0.75 7.99 -2.00
CA ALA A 9 0.47 7.48 -2.60
C ALA A 9 0.38 7.77 -4.10
N VAL A 10 1.11 8.76 -4.58
CA VAL A 10 1.17 9.14 -6.01
C VAL A 10 2.54 8.82 -6.62
N THR A 11 3.51 8.42 -5.79
CA THR A 11 4.91 8.22 -6.21
C THR A 11 5.34 6.77 -6.07
N THR A 12 6.08 6.29 -7.09
CA THR A 12 6.74 4.98 -7.15
C THR A 12 7.61 4.68 -5.93
N ASN A 13 8.24 5.71 -5.35
CA ASN A 13 9.03 5.60 -4.12
C ASN A 13 8.26 4.98 -2.93
N ASN A 14 6.93 5.08 -2.88
CA ASN A 14 6.16 4.47 -1.79
C ASN A 14 5.84 2.99 -2.04
N CYS A 15 6.03 2.46 -3.27
CA CYS A 15 5.64 1.09 -3.60
C CYS A 15 6.47 0.07 -2.82
N SER A 16 7.78 0.30 -2.68
CA SER A 16 8.65 -0.59 -1.90
C SER A 16 8.29 -0.59 -0.41
N ASP A 17 7.96 0.58 0.16
CA ASP A 17 7.47 0.66 1.55
C ASP A 17 6.12 -0.05 1.72
N ILE A 18 5.19 0.13 0.77
CA ILE A 18 3.88 -0.52 0.78
C ILE A 18 4.04 -2.04 0.69
N LEU A 19 4.87 -2.53 -0.25
CA LEU A 19 5.13 -3.95 -0.41
C LEU A 19 5.76 -4.56 0.85
N ARG A 20 6.71 -3.84 1.47
CA ARG A 20 7.32 -4.26 2.73
C ARG A 20 6.25 -4.43 3.82
N LEU A 21 5.34 -3.48 3.94
CA LEU A 21 4.27 -3.53 4.94
C LEU A 21 3.25 -4.63 4.65
N ILE A 22 2.88 -4.83 3.38
CA ILE A 22 2.02 -5.95 2.96
C ILE A 22 2.67 -7.27 3.36
N LYS A 23 3.99 -7.44 3.13
CA LYS A 23 4.74 -8.63 3.55
C LYS A 23 4.81 -8.77 5.07
N GLU A 24 5.03 -7.69 5.81
CA GLU A 24 5.04 -7.72 7.28
C GLU A 24 3.66 -8.09 7.86
N LEU A 25 2.58 -7.58 7.27
CA LEU A 25 1.20 -7.95 7.62
C LEU A 25 0.92 -9.42 7.28
N ALA A 26 1.31 -9.87 6.10
CA ALA A 26 1.13 -11.26 5.69
C ALA A 26 1.90 -12.24 6.58
N LYS A 27 3.11 -11.86 7.01
CA LYS A 27 3.88 -12.62 8.00
C LYS A 27 3.19 -12.65 9.36
N TYR A 28 2.58 -11.54 9.79
CA TYR A 28 1.81 -11.48 11.02
C TYR A 28 0.54 -12.36 10.97
N GLU A 29 -0.11 -12.42 9.81
CA GLU A 29 -1.30 -13.24 9.57
C GLU A 29 -1.00 -14.69 9.14
N TYR A 30 0.28 -15.08 9.05
CA TYR A 30 0.73 -16.40 8.58
C TYR A 30 0.26 -16.75 7.15
N VAL A 31 0.08 -15.75 6.29
CA VAL A 31 -0.34 -15.87 4.88
C VAL A 31 0.72 -15.37 3.90
N GLU A 32 1.99 -15.31 4.32
CA GLU A 32 3.09 -14.80 3.47
C GLU A 32 3.26 -15.56 2.15
N GLU A 33 2.95 -16.86 2.12
CA GLU A 33 2.98 -17.68 0.89
C GLU A 33 1.90 -17.28 -0.13
N GLN A 34 0.84 -16.57 0.30
CA GLN A 34 -0.21 -16.07 -0.58
C GLN A 34 0.16 -14.71 -1.20
N ILE A 35 1.25 -14.08 -0.77
CA ILE A 35 1.70 -12.80 -1.33
C ILE A 35 2.46 -13.06 -2.64
N ILE A 36 1.70 -13.05 -3.73
CA ILE A 36 2.20 -13.13 -5.11
C ILE A 36 2.51 -11.75 -5.71
N LEU A 37 2.15 -10.67 -5.00
CA LEU A 37 2.29 -9.29 -5.45
C LEU A 37 3.76 -8.86 -5.56
N THR A 38 4.11 -8.25 -6.69
CA THR A 38 5.40 -7.59 -6.93
C THR A 38 5.29 -6.06 -6.85
N GLU A 39 6.42 -5.35 -6.79
CA GLU A 39 6.43 -3.88 -6.86
C GLU A 39 5.89 -3.38 -8.21
N GLU A 40 6.14 -4.14 -9.28
CA GLU A 40 5.67 -3.86 -10.63
C GLU A 40 4.14 -3.97 -10.70
N ASP A 41 3.56 -5.04 -10.12
CA ASP A 41 2.10 -5.19 -10.05
C ASP A 41 1.46 -4.05 -9.25
N LEU A 42 2.06 -3.64 -8.13
CA LEU A 42 1.56 -2.51 -7.36
C LEU A 42 1.59 -1.20 -8.18
N LEU A 43 2.67 -0.95 -8.92
CA LEU A 43 2.79 0.22 -9.79
C LEU A 43 1.74 0.21 -10.91
N GLU A 44 1.66 -0.92 -11.60
CA GLU A 44 0.74 -1.19 -12.70
C GLU A 44 -0.72 -1.04 -12.24
N ASP A 45 -1.10 -1.62 -11.11
CA ASP A 45 -2.50 -1.63 -10.66
C ASP A 45 -2.90 -0.36 -9.89
N GLY A 46 -1.98 0.30 -9.20
CA GLY A 46 -2.26 1.45 -8.32
C GLY A 46 -1.97 2.81 -8.92
N PHE A 47 -1.10 2.88 -9.95
CA PHE A 47 -0.58 4.15 -10.49
C PHE A 47 -0.78 4.31 -12.01
N ARG A 48 -1.54 3.42 -12.66
CA ARG A 48 -2.04 3.62 -14.02
C ARG A 48 -3.10 4.74 -14.08
N GLU A 49 -3.42 5.21 -15.29
CA GLU A 49 -4.48 6.20 -15.53
C GLU A 49 -5.85 5.79 -14.97
N SER A 50 -6.13 4.48 -14.88
CA SER A 50 -7.30 3.90 -14.20
C SER A 50 -6.85 2.91 -13.14
N PRO A 51 -6.59 3.36 -11.89
CA PRO A 51 -6.08 2.49 -10.84
C PRO A 51 -7.17 1.54 -10.31
N PHE A 52 -6.80 0.29 -10.08
CA PHE A 52 -7.62 -0.74 -9.45
C PHE A 52 -7.75 -0.54 -7.94
N TYR A 53 -6.80 0.14 -7.32
CA TYR A 53 -6.84 0.45 -5.90
C TYR A 53 -6.19 1.82 -5.62
N HIS A 54 -6.54 2.43 -4.49
CA HIS A 54 -5.98 3.70 -4.06
C HIS A 54 -5.23 3.57 -2.74
N CYS A 55 -3.93 3.82 -2.75
CA CYS A 55 -3.14 3.82 -1.52
C CYS A 55 -3.18 5.17 -0.79
N LEU A 56 -3.42 5.15 0.52
CA LEU A 56 -3.31 6.32 1.40
C LEU A 56 -2.17 6.10 2.39
N VAL A 57 -1.28 7.09 2.49
CA VAL A 57 -0.14 7.05 3.41
C VAL A 57 -0.36 8.07 4.51
N ALA A 58 -0.33 7.60 5.76
CA ALA A 58 -0.42 8.43 6.95
C ALA A 58 0.99 8.62 7.54
N LYS A 59 1.59 9.78 7.27
CA LYS A 59 2.90 10.12 7.84
C LYS A 59 2.73 10.75 9.22
N LEU A 60 3.28 10.13 10.25
CA LEU A 60 3.48 10.73 11.58
C LEU A 60 4.92 11.30 11.69
N PRO A 61 5.15 12.29 12.55
CA PRO A 61 6.48 12.89 12.78
C PRO A 61 7.52 11.87 13.23
N THR A 62 7.09 10.85 13.96
CA THR A 62 7.94 9.82 14.58
C THR A 62 7.83 8.45 13.92
N ALA A 63 6.87 8.24 13.02
CA ALA A 63 6.63 6.95 12.37
C ALA A 63 5.86 7.14 11.06
N VAL A 64 6.12 6.33 10.04
CA VAL A 64 5.29 6.34 8.82
C VAL A 64 4.39 5.12 8.87
N TRP A 65 3.08 5.33 8.82
CA TRP A 65 2.09 4.25 8.77
C TRP A 65 1.40 4.30 7.41
N TYR A 66 1.30 3.16 6.75
CA TYR A 66 0.62 3.07 5.46
C TYR A 66 -0.67 2.30 5.69
N SER A 67 -1.79 2.84 5.21
CA SER A 67 -3.07 2.16 5.23
C SER A 67 -3.44 1.85 3.79
N LEU A 68 -3.38 0.57 3.43
CA LEU A 68 -3.86 0.11 2.14
C LEU A 68 -5.39 0.13 2.17
N LEU A 69 -6.01 1.19 1.65
CA LEU A 69 -7.45 1.24 1.44
C LEU A 69 -7.75 0.67 0.04
N LEU A 70 -8.06 -0.61 -0.05
CA LEU A 70 -8.54 -1.22 -1.31
C LEU A 70 -9.95 -0.72 -1.63
N LEU A 71 -10.08 0.49 -2.16
CA LEU A 71 -11.33 0.97 -2.75
C LEU A 71 -11.49 0.33 -4.13
N GLY A 72 -12.23 -0.78 -4.19
CA GLY A 72 -12.72 -1.32 -5.45
C GLY A 72 -11.94 -2.50 -6.02
N TYR A 73 -11.55 -3.49 -5.20
CA TYR A 73 -11.21 -4.81 -5.73
C TYR A 73 -12.46 -5.41 -6.38
N LYS A 74 -12.59 -5.21 -7.70
CA LYS A 74 -13.66 -5.80 -8.50
C LYS A 74 -13.11 -7.13 -9.00
N PRO A 75 -13.47 -8.27 -8.39
CA PRO A 75 -13.12 -9.56 -8.96
C PRO A 75 -13.82 -9.65 -10.33
N ALA A 76 -13.04 -9.86 -11.37
CA ALA A 76 -13.54 -10.34 -12.66
C ALA A 76 -13.68 -11.86 -12.59
#